data_AF-A0A970M8I8-F1
#
_entry.id   AF-A0A970M8I8-F1
#
_cell.length_a   1.000
_cell.length_b   1.000
_cell.length_c   1.000
_cell.angle_alpha   90.00
_cell.angle_beta   90.00
_cell.angle_gamma   90.00
#
_symmetry.space_group_name_H-M   'P 1'
#
loop_
_entity.id
_entity.type
_entity.pdbx_description
1 polymer ?
#
loop_
_entity_poly.entity_id
_entity_poly.type
_entity_poly.pdbx_seq_one_letter_code
_entity_poly.pdbx_strand_id
1 'polypeptide(L)'
;MGTDIEVRDLFFNTPARLKFLKAEGTEGGHCAEALVRLALMRPHIAFKMTSNGRTVRAYHRTQSVAERLHHVFPGEALGKAQGTELGVEVLALLTAPEKARPGAGNLYTYVNGRFVRDRALLRAVSQAFGGTLGAGRYPSGLVALTLPPGSFDINVHPQKTEVRFSDPQAVFRAVSRVVGTMVARTIWSQMPQHADVPAPHQSSDVPVPRPFTSAAHTAEPRTSATATHSAPRPFPAPAPSAPRPFPAPGPQPAAPAARTPQQTALPASGAHDPKAHPYSRLPYLGQAQGTFLLFDDTDDLVFIDQHAAHERVTYERLRQQHQQGQVQTQRLLMPQHVDLGPAEADRILSMAPELERLGLTVEASGPERVAIRAVPAALGNAAPDRLLADMVLALEEHRAGSKGETDDHALATMACHASIRAGKILTADEVHALLRAMDAIDFAGHCPHGRPVAFRIPWSEIRRRVQRT
;
A
#
# COMPACT_ATOMS: atom_id res chain seq x y z
N MET A 1 43.49 -0.87 24.51
CA MET A 1 42.75 -1.76 25.44
C MET A 1 41.40 -2.07 24.81
N GLY A 2 40.97 -3.33 24.90
CA GLY A 2 39.63 -3.78 24.52
C GLY A 2 38.90 -4.30 25.75
N THR A 3 37.61 -4.57 25.61
CA THR A 3 36.80 -5.23 26.63
C THR A 3 36.38 -6.58 26.08
N ASP A 4 36.80 -7.66 26.74
CA ASP A 4 36.31 -9.00 26.45
C ASP A 4 35.18 -9.32 27.43
N ILE A 5 34.04 -9.72 26.89
CA ILE A 5 32.86 -10.11 27.66
C ILE A 5 32.58 -11.58 27.36
N GLU A 6 32.71 -12.42 28.37
CA GLU A 6 32.35 -13.81 28.29
C GLU A 6 30.98 -14.02 28.97
N VAL A 7 30.06 -14.66 28.25
CA VAL A 7 28.72 -15.00 28.74
C VAL A 7 28.60 -16.52 28.74
N ARG A 8 28.39 -17.11 29.92
CA ARG A 8 28.13 -18.54 30.11
C ARG A 8 26.84 -18.72 30.91
N ASP A 9 26.13 -19.81 30.64
CA ASP A 9 24.95 -20.23 31.39
C ASP A 9 23.87 -19.14 31.56
N LEU A 10 23.59 -18.37 30.49
CA LEU A 10 22.72 -17.18 30.50
C LEU A 10 21.34 -17.42 31.12
N PHE A 11 20.81 -18.64 31.03
CA PHE A 11 19.49 -19.02 31.54
C PHE A 11 19.51 -19.92 32.78
N PHE A 12 20.67 -20.10 33.44
CA PHE A 12 20.78 -20.95 34.63
C PHE A 12 19.71 -20.64 35.68
N ASN A 13 19.48 -19.36 35.97
CA ASN A 13 18.46 -18.90 36.94
C ASN A 13 17.07 -18.67 36.33
N THR A 14 16.88 -18.85 35.01
CA THR A 14 15.58 -18.62 34.35
C THR A 14 15.26 -19.71 33.31
N PRO A 15 15.12 -20.98 33.74
CA PRO A 15 14.92 -22.12 32.82
C PRO A 15 13.61 -22.05 32.02
N ALA A 16 12.59 -21.34 32.51
CA ALA A 16 11.38 -21.08 31.74
C ALA A 16 11.63 -20.21 30.49
N ARG A 17 12.58 -19.26 30.53
CA ARG A 17 12.97 -18.44 29.37
C ARG A 17 13.75 -19.24 28.34
N LEU A 18 14.55 -20.21 28.79
CA LEU A 18 15.24 -21.16 27.93
C LEU A 18 14.24 -22.00 27.12
N LYS A 19 13.11 -22.43 27.71
CA LYS A 19 12.06 -23.18 26.98
C LYS A 19 11.40 -22.40 25.84
N PHE A 20 11.41 -21.06 25.88
CA PHE A 20 10.94 -20.22 24.76
C PHE A 20 11.98 -20.10 23.63
N LEU A 21 13.26 -20.28 23.95
CA LEU A 21 14.35 -20.38 22.99
C LEU A 21 14.42 -21.80 22.44
N LYS A 22 13.71 -22.03 21.34
CA LYS A 22 13.48 -23.36 20.75
C LYS A 22 14.76 -24.15 20.42
N ALA A 23 15.90 -23.48 20.14
CA ALA A 23 17.17 -24.11 19.76
C ALA A 23 18.38 -23.19 19.99
N GLU A 24 19.58 -23.76 20.20
CA GLU A 24 20.86 -23.02 20.36
C GLU A 24 21.14 -22.05 19.19
N GLY A 25 20.78 -22.43 17.97
CA GLY A 25 20.92 -21.57 16.79
C GLY A 25 20.08 -20.28 16.87
N THR A 26 18.91 -20.35 17.52
CA THR A 26 18.03 -19.19 17.72
C THR A 26 18.63 -18.23 18.74
N GLU A 27 19.19 -18.74 19.83
CA GLU A 27 19.91 -17.95 20.83
C GLU A 27 21.13 -17.25 20.21
N GLY A 28 21.97 -18.01 19.50
CA GLY A 28 23.13 -17.47 18.80
C GLY A 28 22.75 -16.39 17.78
N GLY A 29 21.63 -16.57 17.09
CA GLY A 29 21.05 -15.57 16.19
C GLY A 29 20.69 -14.27 16.90
N HIS A 30 20.02 -14.34 18.06
CA HIS A 30 19.69 -13.17 18.87
C HIS A 30 20.92 -12.44 19.41
N CYS A 31 21.94 -13.18 19.87
CA CYS A 31 23.21 -12.59 20.30
C CYS A 31 23.94 -11.90 19.15
N ALA A 32 24.00 -12.54 17.98
CA ALA A 32 24.62 -11.97 16.78
C ALA A 32 23.90 -10.70 16.34
N GLU A 33 22.57 -10.71 16.36
CA GLU A 33 21.73 -9.56 16.04
C GLU A 33 21.93 -8.40 17.04
N ALA A 34 22.05 -8.68 18.34
CA ALA A 34 22.38 -7.67 19.34
C ALA A 34 23.74 -7.01 19.07
N LEU A 35 24.75 -7.80 18.66
CA LEU A 35 26.06 -7.28 18.27
C LEU A 35 25.98 -6.37 17.04
N VAL A 36 25.19 -6.74 16.02
CA VAL A 36 24.98 -5.91 14.82
C VAL A 36 24.41 -4.54 15.20
N ARG A 37 23.39 -4.52 16.06
CA ARG A 37 22.76 -3.28 16.54
C ARG A 37 23.74 -2.35 17.26
N LEU A 38 24.65 -2.92 18.06
CA LEU A 38 25.70 -2.13 18.72
C LEU A 38 26.75 -1.63 17.72
N ALA A 39 27.14 -2.48 16.77
CA ALA A 39 28.22 -2.19 15.83
C ALA A 39 27.87 -1.07 14.85
N LEU A 40 26.62 -0.98 14.41
CA LEU A 40 26.16 -0.03 13.39
C LEU A 40 26.39 1.44 13.78
N MET A 41 26.08 1.82 15.03
CA MET A 41 26.24 3.21 15.50
C MET A 41 27.61 3.52 16.12
N ARG A 42 28.55 2.56 16.06
CA ARG A 42 29.90 2.68 16.63
C ARG A 42 30.99 2.25 15.63
N PRO A 43 31.16 2.97 14.51
CA PRO A 43 32.14 2.61 13.47
C PRO A 43 33.59 2.61 13.99
N HIS A 44 33.91 3.45 14.98
CA HIS A 44 35.23 3.53 15.59
C HIS A 44 35.59 2.35 16.52
N ILE A 45 34.63 1.50 16.86
CA ILE A 45 34.83 0.32 17.72
C ILE A 45 34.88 -0.94 16.85
N ALA A 46 35.83 -1.84 17.15
CA ALA A 46 35.88 -3.16 16.55
C ALA A 46 35.06 -4.14 17.40
N PHE A 47 34.27 -4.98 16.75
CA PHE A 47 33.46 -6.01 17.41
C PHE A 47 33.84 -7.38 16.87
N LYS A 48 34.01 -8.35 17.75
CA LYS A 48 34.21 -9.75 17.39
C LYS A 48 33.33 -10.61 18.27
N MET A 49 32.61 -11.54 17.66
CA MET A 49 31.82 -12.53 18.37
C MET A 49 32.29 -13.91 17.98
N THR A 50 32.65 -14.69 18.99
CA THR A 50 32.99 -16.10 18.89
C THR A 50 31.92 -16.93 19.57
N SER A 51 31.44 -17.99 18.91
CA SER A 51 30.55 -18.98 19.49
C SER A 51 31.15 -20.36 19.28
N ASN A 52 31.23 -21.17 20.34
CA ASN A 52 31.79 -22.52 20.32
C ASN A 52 33.17 -22.60 19.63
N GLY A 53 34.05 -21.63 19.94
CA GLY A 53 35.41 -21.55 19.38
C GLY A 53 35.51 -21.04 17.94
N ARG A 54 34.38 -20.81 17.25
CA ARG A 54 34.35 -20.26 15.87
C ARG A 54 33.96 -18.80 15.87
N THR A 55 34.63 -17.99 15.04
CA THR A 55 34.24 -16.58 14.85
C THR A 55 32.97 -16.52 14.00
N VAL A 56 31.88 -16.00 14.58
CA VAL A 56 30.57 -15.89 13.91
C VAL A 56 30.42 -14.53 13.22
N ARG A 57 30.90 -13.46 13.86
CA ARG A 57 30.91 -12.11 13.29
C ARG A 57 32.19 -11.37 13.67
N ALA A 58 32.71 -10.58 12.73
CA ALA A 58 33.83 -9.68 12.96
C ALA A 58 33.61 -8.37 12.20
N TYR A 59 33.67 -7.26 12.91
CA TYR A 59 33.55 -5.91 12.40
C TYR A 59 34.81 -5.13 12.79
N HIS A 60 35.68 -4.85 11.82
CA HIS A 60 36.87 -4.01 12.01
C HIS A 60 36.48 -2.53 12.14
N ARG A 61 37.34 -1.69 12.71
CA ARG A 61 37.08 -0.24 12.78
C ARG A 61 36.90 0.33 11.37
N THR A 62 35.93 1.22 11.21
CA THR A 62 35.62 1.94 9.97
C THR A 62 35.59 3.44 10.25
N GLN A 63 35.67 4.25 9.19
CA GLN A 63 35.68 5.70 9.30
C GLN A 63 34.25 6.28 9.39
N SER A 64 33.26 5.54 8.89
CA SER A 64 31.87 5.99 8.87
C SER A 64 30.86 4.90 9.16
N VAL A 65 29.63 5.31 9.50
CA VAL A 65 28.47 4.43 9.63
C VAL A 65 28.11 3.79 8.29
N ALA A 66 28.28 4.51 7.17
CA ALA A 66 27.99 3.96 5.84
C ALA A 66 28.93 2.80 5.48
N GLU A 67 30.22 2.93 5.79
CA GLU A 67 31.21 1.86 5.59
C GLU A 67 30.95 0.66 6.50
N ARG A 68 30.61 0.91 7.78
CA ARG A 68 30.17 -0.13 8.71
C ARG A 68 28.95 -0.89 8.18
N LEU A 69 27.98 -0.17 7.61
CA LEU A 69 26.75 -0.74 7.06
C LEU A 69 27.02 -1.61 5.83
N HIS A 70 27.99 -1.26 4.98
CA HIS A 70 28.44 -2.12 3.86
C HIS A 70 29.03 -3.45 4.35
N HIS A 71 29.70 -3.49 5.50
CA HIS A 71 30.17 -4.76 6.09
C HIS A 71 29.01 -5.62 6.61
N VAL A 72 27.88 -5.00 6.99
CA VAL A 72 26.66 -5.72 7.41
C VAL A 72 25.87 -6.21 6.19
N PHE A 73 25.82 -5.41 5.13
CA PHE A 73 25.11 -5.68 3.87
C PHE A 73 26.08 -5.65 2.67
N PRO A 74 26.95 -6.66 2.52
CA PRO A 74 27.92 -6.67 1.44
C PRO A 74 27.23 -6.77 0.07
N GLY A 75 27.65 -5.92 -0.87
CA GLY A 75 27.16 -5.94 -2.26
C GLY A 75 25.82 -5.23 -2.50
N GLU A 76 25.21 -4.62 -1.49
CA GLU A 76 24.00 -3.82 -1.65
C GLU A 76 24.37 -2.35 -1.85
N ALA A 77 23.86 -1.72 -2.93
CA ALA A 77 24.01 -0.28 -3.13
C ALA A 77 23.07 0.49 -2.19
N LEU A 78 23.63 1.40 -1.39
CA LEU A 78 22.89 2.17 -0.40
C LEU A 78 22.76 3.63 -0.84
N GLY A 79 21.52 4.08 -1.01
CA GLY A 79 21.20 5.50 -1.13
C GLY A 79 21.43 6.20 0.22
N LYS A 80 21.92 7.43 0.17
CA LYS A 80 22.12 8.27 1.37
C LYS A 80 21.21 9.49 1.31
N ALA A 81 20.44 9.70 2.37
CA ALA A 81 19.74 10.94 2.65
C ALA A 81 20.14 11.46 4.03
N GLN A 82 20.33 12.76 4.14
CA GLN A 82 20.56 13.42 5.41
C GLN A 82 19.89 14.79 5.39
N GLY A 83 19.20 15.15 6.46
CA GLY A 83 18.56 16.45 6.58
C GLY A 83 17.96 16.66 7.95
N THR A 84 17.64 17.91 8.25
CA THR A 84 17.00 18.31 9.51
C THR A 84 15.63 18.88 9.20
N GLU A 85 14.62 18.42 9.92
CA GLU A 85 13.23 18.86 9.77
C GLU A 85 12.54 18.94 11.11
N LEU A 86 11.85 20.06 11.37
CA LEU A 86 11.07 20.24 12.59
C LEU A 86 11.87 19.93 13.88
N GLY A 87 13.18 20.23 13.88
CA GLY A 87 14.08 19.95 15.00
C GLY A 87 14.56 18.50 15.12
N VAL A 88 14.27 17.64 14.14
CA VAL A 88 14.70 16.24 14.06
C VAL A 88 15.73 16.11 12.94
N GLU A 89 16.96 15.71 13.29
CA GLU A 89 17.95 15.34 12.28
C GLU A 89 17.76 13.88 11.88
N VAL A 90 17.77 13.61 10.58
CA VAL A 90 17.56 12.28 10.03
C VAL A 90 18.76 11.93 9.15
N LEU A 91 19.36 10.77 9.40
CA LEU A 91 20.31 10.11 8.52
C LEU A 91 19.70 8.80 8.04
N ALA A 92 19.50 8.65 6.73
CA ALA A 92 19.01 7.44 6.11
C ALA A 92 20.07 6.87 5.16
N LEU A 93 20.35 5.58 5.31
CA LEU A 93 21.23 4.79 4.46
C LEU A 93 20.48 3.52 4.08
N LEU A 94 19.82 3.50 2.93
CA LEU A 94 18.82 2.48 2.59
C LEU A 94 19.05 1.93 1.18
N THR A 95 18.70 0.65 0.99
CA THR A 95 18.72 0.02 -0.33
C THR A 95 17.63 0.60 -1.23
N ALA A 96 17.83 0.47 -2.54
CA ALA A 96 16.84 0.83 -3.54
C ALA A 96 15.55 -0.04 -3.41
N PRO A 97 14.38 0.45 -3.88
CA PRO A 97 13.09 -0.24 -3.73
C PRO A 97 13.09 -1.67 -4.32
N GLU A 98 13.87 -1.91 -5.38
CA GLU A 98 13.96 -3.20 -6.07
C GLU A 98 14.59 -4.30 -5.19
N LYS A 99 15.36 -3.89 -4.18
CA LYS A 99 16.01 -4.76 -3.19
C LYS A 99 15.24 -4.89 -1.88
N ALA A 100 14.05 -4.28 -1.78
CA ALA A 100 13.22 -4.37 -0.60
C ALA A 100 12.88 -5.82 -0.25
N ARG A 101 12.83 -6.14 1.04
CA ARG A 101 12.61 -7.51 1.54
C ARG A 101 11.29 -7.60 2.30
N PRO A 102 10.66 -8.79 2.36
CA PRO A 102 9.50 -9.01 3.23
C PRO A 102 9.87 -8.76 4.70
N GLY A 103 9.07 -7.95 5.38
CA GLY A 103 9.26 -7.60 6.79
C GLY A 103 10.42 -6.64 7.06
N ALA A 104 10.34 -5.93 8.19
CA ALA A 104 11.31 -4.91 8.59
C ALA A 104 12.56 -5.48 9.30
N GLY A 105 12.90 -6.75 9.07
CA GLY A 105 13.99 -7.43 9.79
C GLY A 105 15.36 -6.81 9.56
N ASN A 106 15.60 -6.28 8.35
CA ASN A 106 16.86 -5.68 7.94
C ASN A 106 16.84 -4.14 7.94
N LEU A 107 15.81 -3.54 8.51
CA LEU A 107 15.69 -2.09 8.67
C LEU A 107 15.99 -1.73 10.12
N TYR A 108 17.13 -1.07 10.34
CA TYR A 108 17.56 -0.66 11.67
C TYR A 108 17.23 0.80 11.93
N THR A 109 16.37 1.06 12.92
CA THR A 109 16.03 2.41 13.35
C THR A 109 16.74 2.79 14.65
N TYR A 110 17.25 4.02 14.73
CA TYR A 110 17.95 4.53 15.91
C TYR A 110 17.41 5.90 16.32
N VAL A 111 17.33 6.13 17.63
CA VAL A 111 17.04 7.44 18.24
C VAL A 111 18.18 7.77 19.18
N ASN A 112 18.90 8.87 18.93
CA ASN A 112 20.09 9.30 19.67
C ASN A 112 21.12 8.18 19.87
N GLY A 113 21.30 7.34 18.85
CA GLY A 113 22.23 6.21 18.86
C GLY A 113 21.75 4.95 19.57
N ARG A 114 20.54 4.94 20.13
CA ARG A 114 19.90 3.74 20.69
C ARG A 114 19.05 3.06 19.64
N PHE A 115 19.17 1.74 19.51
CA PHE A 115 18.30 0.95 18.64
C PHE A 115 16.86 0.98 19.16
N VAL A 116 15.94 1.24 18.25
CA VAL A 116 14.50 1.24 18.49
C VAL A 116 13.82 0.44 17.39
N ARG A 117 12.63 -0.07 17.65
CA ARG A 117 11.78 -0.81 16.72
C ARG A 117 10.35 -0.32 16.88
N ASP A 118 10.17 0.95 16.57
CA ASP A 118 8.89 1.63 16.67
C ASP A 118 8.07 1.49 15.38
N ARG A 119 6.77 1.19 15.51
CA ARG A 119 5.89 0.96 14.35
C ARG A 119 5.65 2.23 13.55
N ALA A 120 5.58 3.40 14.19
CA ALA A 120 5.36 4.66 13.49
C ALA A 120 6.60 5.03 12.64
N LEU A 121 7.81 4.79 13.14
CA LEU A 121 9.04 4.96 12.35
C LEU A 121 9.09 4.01 11.14
N LEU A 122 8.74 2.73 11.33
CA LEU A 122 8.68 1.77 10.24
C LEU A 122 7.65 2.19 9.17
N ARG A 123 6.46 2.62 9.60
CA ARG A 123 5.42 3.16 8.71
C ARG A 123 5.92 4.41 7.97
N ALA A 124 6.63 5.33 8.65
CA ALA A 124 7.19 6.53 8.04
C ALA A 124 8.19 6.21 6.92
N VAL A 125 9.10 5.24 7.16
CA VAL A 125 10.06 4.80 6.14
C VAL A 125 9.33 4.15 4.95
N SER A 126 8.39 3.24 5.19
CA SER A 126 7.61 2.63 4.11
C SER A 126 6.81 3.66 3.32
N GLN A 127 6.18 4.62 4.00
CA GLN A 127 5.43 5.69 3.35
C GLN A 127 6.34 6.60 2.51
N ALA A 128 7.57 6.86 2.94
CA ALA A 128 8.53 7.66 2.19
C ALA A 128 8.88 7.04 0.83
N PHE A 129 8.84 5.72 0.73
CA PHE A 129 9.00 4.99 -0.54
C PHE A 129 7.68 4.89 -1.35
N GLY A 130 6.54 5.23 -0.73
CA GLY A 130 5.24 5.24 -1.38
C GLY A 130 4.87 3.88 -2.01
N GLY A 131 4.28 3.92 -3.20
CA GLY A 131 3.88 2.71 -3.95
C GLY A 131 5.03 1.94 -4.60
N THR A 132 6.29 2.37 -4.46
CA THR A 132 7.44 1.65 -5.04
C THR A 132 7.78 0.37 -4.28
N LEU A 133 7.32 0.24 -3.03
CA LEU A 133 7.44 -0.98 -2.24
C LEU A 133 6.19 -1.84 -2.42
N GLY A 134 6.40 -3.14 -2.66
CA GLY A 134 5.33 -4.11 -2.54
C GLY A 134 4.78 -4.20 -1.11
N ALA A 135 3.52 -4.60 -0.97
CA ALA A 135 2.87 -4.74 0.34
C ALA A 135 3.70 -5.60 1.32
N GLY A 136 3.87 -5.10 2.55
CA GLY A 136 4.63 -5.78 3.60
C GLY A 136 6.15 -5.82 3.38
N ARG A 137 6.69 -5.10 2.38
CA ARG A 137 8.13 -5.02 2.11
C ARG A 137 8.75 -3.75 2.67
N TYR A 138 10.02 -3.87 3.07
CA TYR A 138 10.80 -2.79 3.64
C TYR A 138 12.19 -2.74 2.98
N PRO A 139 12.77 -1.54 2.80
CA PRO A 139 14.17 -1.43 2.39
C PRO A 139 15.08 -2.02 3.48
N SER A 140 16.25 -2.51 3.08
CA SER A 140 17.30 -2.88 4.02
C SER A 140 18.19 -1.66 4.31
N GLY A 141 18.73 -1.56 5.52
CA GLY A 141 19.64 -0.49 5.89
C GLY A 141 19.32 0.16 7.23
N LEU A 142 19.60 1.45 7.34
CA LEU A 142 19.60 2.23 8.58
C LEU A 142 18.81 3.53 8.42
N VAL A 143 18.02 3.87 9.45
CA VAL A 143 17.54 5.24 9.69
C VAL A 143 17.91 5.66 11.12
N ALA A 144 18.68 6.72 11.27
CA ALA A 144 19.10 7.27 12.55
C ALA A 144 18.55 8.67 12.75
N LEU A 145 17.95 8.91 13.92
CA LEU A 145 17.36 10.17 14.33
C LEU A 145 18.19 10.81 15.45
N THR A 146 18.44 12.11 15.34
CA THR A 146 18.97 12.93 16.42
C THR A 146 17.92 13.97 16.80
N LEU A 147 17.51 13.98 18.07
CA LEU A 147 16.49 14.87 18.61
C LEU A 147 16.83 15.27 20.06
N PRO A 148 16.29 16.39 20.57
CA PRO A 148 16.50 16.82 21.95
C PRO A 148 16.18 15.70 22.96
N PRO A 149 17.02 15.44 23.98
CA PRO A 149 16.80 14.32 24.92
C PRO A 149 15.48 14.34 25.70
N GLY A 150 14.83 15.51 25.81
CA GLY A 150 13.52 15.64 26.46
C GLY A 150 12.31 15.44 25.55
N SER A 151 12.52 15.23 24.23
CA SER A 151 11.43 15.13 23.25
C SER A 151 11.01 13.69 22.94
N PHE A 152 11.50 12.72 23.71
CA PHE A 152 11.12 11.31 23.58
C PHE A 152 11.33 10.54 24.89
N ASP A 153 10.50 9.52 25.11
CA ASP A 153 10.59 8.58 26.22
C ASP A 153 10.75 7.15 25.71
N ILE A 154 11.76 6.44 26.20
CA ILE A 154 12.07 5.05 25.83
C ILE A 154 11.51 4.06 26.88
N ASN A 155 11.02 4.55 28.02
CA ASN A 155 10.53 3.71 29.11
C ASN A 155 9.05 3.29 28.94
N VAL A 156 8.63 3.07 27.69
CA VAL A 156 7.24 2.71 27.34
C VAL A 156 7.05 1.20 27.14
N HIS A 157 8.10 0.45 26.83
CA HIS A 157 8.03 -0.99 26.59
C HIS A 157 9.05 -1.77 27.45
N PRO A 158 8.76 -2.99 27.94
CA PRO A 158 9.67 -3.77 28.79
C PRO A 158 11.05 -4.04 28.16
N GLN A 159 11.09 -4.23 26.84
CA GLN A 159 12.34 -4.41 26.09
C GLN A 159 13.01 -3.07 25.69
N LYS A 160 12.37 -1.93 25.99
CA LYS A 160 12.82 -0.57 25.66
C LYS A 160 13.18 -0.39 24.18
N THR A 161 12.46 -1.13 23.34
CA THR A 161 12.56 -1.13 21.89
C THR A 161 11.61 -0.10 21.28
N GLU A 162 10.52 0.23 21.95
CA GLU A 162 9.57 1.24 21.48
C GLU A 162 9.88 2.59 22.13
N VAL A 163 9.53 3.68 21.45
CA VAL A 163 9.78 5.05 21.89
C VAL A 163 8.52 5.87 21.71
N ARG A 164 8.16 6.62 22.74
CA ARG A 164 7.10 7.60 22.70
C ARG A 164 7.69 8.97 22.44
N PHE A 165 7.43 9.52 21.27
CA PHE A 165 7.85 10.89 20.95
C PHE A 165 6.88 11.90 21.56
N SER A 166 7.41 13.06 21.97
CA SER A 166 6.58 14.19 22.40
C SER A 166 5.77 14.76 21.24
N ASP A 167 6.35 14.77 20.03
CA ASP A 167 5.67 15.10 18.78
C ASP A 167 5.88 13.99 17.73
N PRO A 168 5.00 12.97 17.72
CA PRO A 168 5.07 11.89 16.75
C PRO A 168 4.89 12.36 15.30
N GLN A 169 4.10 13.42 15.07
CA GLN A 169 3.84 13.92 13.71
C GLN A 169 5.07 14.61 13.12
N ALA A 170 5.81 15.38 13.93
CA ALA A 170 7.05 16.01 13.49
C ALA A 170 8.09 14.96 13.08
N VAL A 171 8.29 13.92 13.91
CA VAL A 171 9.20 12.81 13.61
C VAL A 171 8.77 12.08 12.33
N PHE A 172 7.49 11.79 12.20
CA PHE A 172 6.94 11.13 11.02
C PHE A 172 7.19 11.93 9.73
N ARG A 173 6.91 13.24 9.75
CA ARG A 173 7.12 14.15 8.61
C ARG A 173 8.61 14.29 8.29
N ALA A 174 9.46 14.43 9.31
CA ALA A 174 10.91 14.54 9.14
C ALA A 174 11.47 13.32 8.42
N VAL A 175 11.15 12.11 8.91
CA VAL A 175 11.57 10.85 8.29
C VAL A 175 11.01 10.72 6.88
N SER A 176 9.71 10.91 6.70
CA SER A 176 9.04 10.76 5.40
C SER A 176 9.64 11.69 4.34
N ARG A 177 9.89 12.95 4.70
CA ARG A 177 10.42 13.94 3.76
C ARG A 177 11.89 13.68 3.44
N VAL A 178 12.74 13.46 4.46
CA VAL A 178 14.19 13.22 4.25
C VAL A 178 14.41 11.94 3.45
N VAL A 179 13.76 10.84 3.82
CA VAL A 179 13.86 9.58 3.06
C VAL A 179 13.25 9.73 1.66
N GLY A 180 12.13 10.45 1.53
CA GLY A 180 11.49 10.75 0.24
C GLY A 180 12.42 11.47 -0.74
N THR A 181 13.30 12.37 -0.25
CA THR A 181 14.29 13.02 -1.12
C THR A 181 15.28 12.04 -1.75
N MET A 182 15.67 10.98 -1.03
CA MET A 182 16.55 9.93 -1.55
C MET A 182 15.82 9.08 -2.57
N VAL A 183 14.57 8.70 -2.31
CA VAL A 183 13.75 7.92 -3.25
C VAL A 183 13.58 8.71 -4.56
N ALA A 184 13.22 10.00 -4.49
CA ALA A 184 13.07 10.86 -5.66
C ALA A 184 14.37 10.99 -6.48
N ARG A 185 15.53 11.14 -5.81
CA ARG A 185 16.85 11.21 -6.47
C ARG A 185 17.28 9.89 -7.10
N THR A 186 17.01 8.78 -6.43
CA THR A 186 17.41 7.44 -6.88
C THR A 186 16.59 6.99 -8.08
N ILE A 187 15.30 7.31 -8.12
CA ILE A 187 14.41 7.04 -9.26
C ILE A 187 14.88 7.79 -10.52
N TRP A 188 15.32 9.04 -10.39
CA TRP A 188 15.88 9.80 -11.53
C TRP A 188 17.26 9.29 -12.00
N SER A 189 18.02 8.66 -11.09
CA SER A 189 19.38 8.16 -11.38
C SER A 189 19.38 6.82 -12.13
N GLN A 190 18.22 6.14 -12.25
CA GLN A 190 18.07 4.85 -12.93
C GLN A 190 17.37 4.94 -14.29
N MET A 191 17.15 6.13 -14.87
CA MET A 191 16.82 6.20 -16.29
C MET A 191 18.04 5.72 -17.11
N PRO A 192 17.91 4.65 -17.93
CA PRO A 192 19.01 4.21 -18.78
C PRO A 192 19.40 5.36 -19.72
N GLN A 193 20.63 5.85 -19.58
CA GLN A 193 21.23 6.66 -20.63
C GLN A 193 21.46 5.73 -21.83
N HIS A 194 20.74 5.99 -22.92
CA HIS A 194 20.98 5.54 -24.29
C HIS A 194 21.47 4.10 -24.46
N ALA A 195 20.53 3.19 -24.73
CA ALA A 195 20.80 2.12 -25.68
C ALA A 195 20.20 2.55 -27.02
N ASP A 196 21.06 2.82 -28.00
CA ASP A 196 20.69 3.07 -29.38
C ASP A 196 19.74 1.98 -29.88
N VAL A 197 18.53 2.38 -30.29
CA VAL A 197 17.63 1.54 -31.07
C VAL A 197 17.85 1.93 -32.53
N PRO A 198 18.40 1.05 -33.40
CA PRO A 198 18.37 1.31 -34.82
C PRO A 198 16.93 1.14 -35.32
N ALA A 199 16.50 2.07 -36.18
CA ALA A 199 15.20 2.08 -36.83
C ALA A 199 14.94 0.76 -37.62
N PRO A 200 13.68 0.31 -37.75
CA PRO A 200 13.37 -0.88 -38.51
C PRO A 200 13.43 -0.58 -40.01
N HIS A 201 14.39 -1.20 -40.70
CA HIS A 201 14.37 -1.33 -42.15
C HIS A 201 13.45 -2.48 -42.58
N GLN A 202 12.69 -2.19 -43.62
CA GLN A 202 11.81 -3.10 -44.35
C GLN A 202 12.60 -4.17 -45.12
N SER A 203 11.99 -5.35 -45.24
CA SER A 203 11.72 -6.14 -46.46
C SER A 203 12.24 -7.59 -46.53
N SER A 204 11.27 -8.45 -46.91
CA SER A 204 11.29 -9.62 -47.82
C SER A 204 11.77 -11.02 -47.35
N ASP A 205 10.78 -11.93 -47.40
CA ASP A 205 10.73 -13.28 -48.01
C ASP A 205 11.23 -14.59 -47.32
N VAL A 206 10.23 -15.47 -47.05
CA VAL A 206 10.10 -16.91 -47.44
C VAL A 206 10.93 -17.98 -46.64
N PRO A 207 10.52 -19.28 -46.51
CA PRO A 207 9.21 -19.97 -46.41
C PRO A 207 9.05 -20.89 -45.15
N VAL A 208 7.83 -21.36 -44.95
CA VAL A 208 7.40 -22.39 -43.97
C VAL A 208 7.65 -23.83 -44.49
N PRO A 209 8.02 -24.79 -43.60
CA PRO A 209 7.67 -26.19 -43.78
C PRO A 209 6.80 -26.76 -42.64
N ARG A 210 5.77 -27.52 -43.04
CA ARG A 210 4.94 -28.41 -42.21
C ARG A 210 5.69 -29.72 -41.90
N PRO A 211 5.31 -30.44 -40.84
CA PRO A 211 4.72 -31.78 -41.04
C PRO A 211 3.50 -32.03 -40.11
N PHE A 212 2.37 -32.54 -40.62
CA PHE A 212 1.96 -33.95 -40.79
C PHE A 212 1.44 -34.67 -39.53
N THR A 213 0.27 -35.28 -39.74
CA THR A 213 -0.70 -35.98 -38.89
C THR A 213 -0.28 -37.42 -38.49
N SER A 214 -0.82 -37.98 -37.40
CA SER A 214 -1.65 -39.23 -37.42
C SER A 214 -1.98 -39.82 -36.02
N ALA A 215 -3.28 -40.14 -35.87
CA ALA A 215 -3.95 -41.30 -35.25
C ALA A 215 -3.67 -41.83 -33.82
N ALA A 216 -4.81 -42.20 -33.22
CA ALA A 216 -5.03 -42.95 -31.99
C ALA A 216 -4.52 -44.40 -32.01
N HIS A 217 -4.36 -45.02 -30.83
CA HIS A 217 -4.88 -46.36 -30.52
C HIS A 217 -4.83 -46.66 -29.01
N THR A 218 -5.87 -47.37 -28.59
CA THR A 218 -6.25 -47.88 -27.27
C THR A 218 -5.63 -49.27 -27.02
N ALA A 219 -5.32 -49.64 -25.76
CA ALA A 219 -5.58 -50.97 -25.19
C ALA A 219 -5.17 -51.12 -23.69
N GLU A 220 -6.14 -51.65 -22.92
CA GLU A 220 -6.23 -52.35 -21.61
C GLU A 220 -5.01 -52.65 -20.71
N PRO A 221 -5.26 -52.94 -19.41
CA PRO A 221 -5.44 -54.34 -19.00
C PRO A 221 -6.66 -54.64 -18.09
N ARG A 222 -7.13 -55.89 -18.17
CA ARG A 222 -8.19 -56.53 -17.36
C ARG A 222 -7.64 -57.11 -16.07
N THR A 223 -8.41 -57.13 -14.99
CA THR A 223 -8.86 -58.36 -14.30
C THR A 223 -9.96 -58.11 -13.26
N SER A 224 -10.82 -59.12 -13.16
CA SER A 224 -12.10 -59.34 -12.47
C SER A 224 -12.07 -59.39 -10.93
N ALA A 225 -13.18 -59.02 -10.28
CA ALA A 225 -13.86 -59.86 -9.27
C ALA A 225 -15.27 -59.33 -8.92
N THR A 226 -16.13 -60.28 -8.57
CA THR A 226 -17.61 -60.33 -8.53
C THR A 226 -18.23 -59.72 -7.27
N ALA A 227 -19.47 -59.20 -7.33
CA ALA A 227 -20.63 -59.66 -6.55
C ALA A 227 -21.82 -58.67 -6.50
N THR A 228 -22.93 -59.08 -7.12
CA THR A 228 -24.34 -59.00 -6.68
C THR A 228 -25.08 -57.69 -6.35
N HIS A 229 -26.32 -57.67 -6.89
CA HIS A 229 -27.59 -57.18 -6.35
C HIS A 229 -28.23 -55.91 -6.94
N SER A 230 -29.36 -56.18 -7.62
CA SER A 230 -30.66 -55.49 -7.50
C SER A 230 -30.86 -54.18 -8.26
N ALA A 231 -31.63 -54.28 -9.34
CA ALA A 231 -32.31 -53.17 -10.00
C ALA A 231 -33.47 -52.63 -9.15
N PRO A 232 -33.71 -51.31 -9.22
CA PRO A 232 -35.07 -50.82 -9.45
C PRO A 232 -35.15 -49.87 -10.65
N ARG A 233 -36.35 -49.85 -11.23
CA ARG A 233 -36.80 -49.17 -12.45
C ARG A 233 -36.55 -47.65 -12.45
N PRO A 234 -36.17 -47.05 -13.60
CA PRO A 234 -36.20 -45.60 -13.76
C PRO A 234 -37.62 -45.11 -14.08
N PHE A 235 -38.03 -44.05 -13.37
CA PHE A 235 -39.21 -43.24 -13.68
C PHE A 235 -39.08 -42.61 -15.09
N PRO A 236 -40.15 -42.53 -15.88
CA PRO A 236 -40.10 -41.88 -17.19
C PRO A 236 -40.04 -40.35 -17.03
N ALA A 237 -39.08 -39.74 -17.74
CA ALA A 237 -38.94 -38.31 -17.87
C ALA A 237 -40.15 -37.69 -18.63
N PRO A 238 -40.63 -36.50 -18.25
CA PRO A 238 -41.74 -35.85 -18.94
C PRO A 238 -41.28 -35.31 -20.31
N ALA A 239 -42.10 -35.59 -21.33
CA ALA A 239 -41.92 -35.15 -22.70
C ALA A 239 -42.05 -33.61 -22.87
N PRO A 240 -41.35 -33.01 -23.85
CA PRO A 240 -41.43 -31.58 -24.12
C PRO A 240 -42.79 -31.23 -24.74
N SER A 241 -43.51 -30.31 -24.10
CA SER A 241 -44.77 -29.76 -24.60
C SER A 241 -44.51 -28.70 -25.66
N ALA A 242 -45.14 -28.87 -26.82
CA ALA A 242 -45.13 -27.89 -27.91
C ALA A 242 -45.81 -26.57 -27.48
N PRO A 243 -45.30 -25.41 -27.92
CA PRO A 243 -45.84 -24.12 -27.52
C PRO A 243 -47.22 -23.88 -28.15
N ARG A 244 -48.22 -23.61 -27.29
CA ARG A 244 -49.54 -23.13 -27.72
C ARG A 244 -49.43 -21.66 -28.15
N PRO A 245 -50.08 -21.25 -29.25
CA PRO A 245 -50.07 -19.86 -29.69
C PRO A 245 -50.92 -18.99 -28.75
N PHE A 246 -50.32 -17.91 -28.25
CA PHE A 246 -51.01 -16.90 -27.46
C PHE A 246 -51.98 -16.08 -28.34
N PRO A 247 -53.16 -15.71 -27.84
CA PRO A 247 -54.08 -14.84 -28.55
C PRO A 247 -53.48 -13.42 -28.70
N ALA A 248 -53.71 -12.81 -29.86
CA ALA A 248 -53.25 -11.47 -30.20
C ALA A 248 -53.75 -10.43 -29.17
N PRO A 249 -52.91 -9.48 -28.72
CA PRO A 249 -53.37 -8.38 -27.88
C PRO A 249 -54.20 -7.40 -28.71
N GLY A 250 -55.37 -7.01 -28.20
CA GLY A 250 -56.15 -5.89 -28.70
C GLY A 250 -55.40 -4.55 -28.60
N PRO A 251 -55.92 -3.48 -29.22
CA PRO A 251 -55.22 -2.21 -29.35
C PRO A 251 -54.90 -1.61 -27.98
N GLN A 252 -53.61 -1.51 -27.67
CA GLN A 252 -53.12 -0.79 -26.50
C GLN A 252 -53.26 0.72 -26.73
N PRO A 253 -53.71 1.50 -25.72
CA PRO A 253 -53.64 2.95 -25.78
C PRO A 253 -52.17 3.40 -25.86
N ALA A 254 -51.92 4.43 -26.66
CA ALA A 254 -50.59 4.95 -26.98
C ALA A 254 -49.72 5.13 -25.72
N ALA A 255 -48.52 4.54 -25.76
CA ALA A 255 -47.48 4.79 -24.79
C ALA A 255 -47.14 6.30 -24.77
N PRO A 256 -46.98 6.93 -23.60
CA PRO A 256 -46.40 8.26 -23.54
C PRO A 256 -44.97 8.16 -24.05
N ALA A 257 -44.65 8.96 -25.08
CA ALA A 257 -43.32 9.06 -25.65
C ALA A 257 -42.27 9.19 -24.54
N ALA A 258 -41.19 8.42 -24.70
CA ALA A 258 -40.00 8.52 -23.89
C ALA A 258 -39.61 10.00 -23.76
N ARG A 259 -39.78 10.55 -22.56
CA ARG A 259 -39.14 11.82 -22.21
C ARG A 259 -37.65 11.51 -22.16
N THR A 260 -36.95 11.91 -23.22
CA THR A 260 -35.52 12.21 -23.18
C THR A 260 -35.25 12.94 -21.86
N PRO A 261 -34.25 12.56 -21.05
CA PRO A 261 -33.82 13.43 -19.96
C PRO A 261 -33.48 14.76 -20.60
N GLN A 262 -34.32 15.75 -20.38
CA GLN A 262 -34.05 17.12 -20.74
C GLN A 262 -32.81 17.47 -19.92
N GLN A 263 -31.65 17.47 -20.60
CA GLN A 263 -30.47 18.15 -20.12
C GLN A 263 -30.96 19.52 -19.70
N THR A 264 -31.01 19.75 -18.39
CA THR A 264 -31.14 21.08 -17.84
C THR A 264 -29.90 21.78 -18.36
N ALA A 265 -30.08 22.61 -19.38
CA ALA A 265 -29.08 23.56 -19.80
C ALA A 265 -28.67 24.31 -18.54
N LEU A 266 -27.42 24.10 -18.13
CA LEU A 266 -26.77 24.90 -17.12
C LEU A 266 -27.01 26.38 -17.49
N PRO A 267 -27.40 27.24 -16.54
CA PRO A 267 -27.54 28.65 -16.83
C PRO A 267 -26.18 29.18 -17.28
N ALA A 268 -26.09 29.52 -18.56
CA ALA A 268 -24.99 30.31 -19.08
C ALA A 268 -25.08 31.73 -18.50
N SER A 269 -23.91 32.26 -18.16
CA SER A 269 -23.68 33.63 -17.67
C SER A 269 -23.88 33.87 -16.17
N GLY A 270 -22.92 33.40 -15.38
CA GLY A 270 -22.34 34.20 -14.31
C GLY A 270 -20.88 34.40 -14.64
N ALA A 271 -20.31 35.59 -14.50
CA ALA A 271 -18.89 35.82 -14.69
C ALA A 271 -18.08 34.87 -13.78
N HIS A 272 -17.42 33.86 -14.36
CA HIS A 272 -16.72 32.83 -13.59
C HIS A 272 -15.35 33.36 -13.17
N ASP A 273 -15.15 33.52 -11.86
CA ASP A 273 -13.88 33.85 -11.25
C ASP A 273 -12.82 32.78 -11.62
N PRO A 274 -11.69 33.14 -12.27
CA PRO A 274 -10.61 32.22 -12.59
C PRO A 274 -9.98 31.52 -11.36
N LYS A 275 -10.25 32.01 -10.14
CA LYS A 275 -9.83 31.34 -8.88
C LYS A 275 -10.74 30.19 -8.43
N ALA A 276 -11.94 30.03 -9.00
CA ALA A 276 -12.92 29.05 -8.53
C ALA A 276 -12.67 27.61 -9.04
N HIS A 277 -11.85 27.44 -10.09
CA HIS A 277 -11.65 26.14 -10.76
C HIS A 277 -10.18 25.95 -11.19
N PRO A 278 -9.25 25.76 -10.24
CA PRO A 278 -7.81 25.71 -10.51
C PRO A 278 -7.34 24.48 -11.29
N TYR A 279 -8.11 23.39 -11.34
CA TYR A 279 -7.71 22.14 -11.99
C TYR A 279 -8.47 21.84 -13.28
N SER A 280 -9.80 22.00 -13.31
CA SER A 280 -10.62 21.57 -14.46
C SER A 280 -10.40 22.34 -15.75
N ARG A 281 -9.70 23.49 -15.67
CA ARG A 281 -9.35 24.32 -16.82
C ARG A 281 -7.98 24.02 -17.41
N LEU A 282 -7.16 23.20 -16.74
CA LEU A 282 -5.81 22.90 -17.18
C LEU A 282 -5.84 22.06 -18.47
N PRO A 283 -5.22 22.52 -19.58
CA PRO A 283 -5.03 21.71 -20.78
C PRO A 283 -4.32 20.38 -20.49
N TYR A 284 -5.02 19.26 -20.69
CA TYR A 284 -4.46 17.93 -20.49
C TYR A 284 -3.48 17.57 -21.63
N LEU A 285 -2.24 17.25 -21.25
CA LEU A 285 -1.18 16.88 -22.19
C LEU A 285 -1.04 15.37 -22.36
N GLY A 286 -1.32 14.59 -21.31
CA GLY A 286 -1.21 13.14 -21.34
C GLY A 286 -0.90 12.52 -19.99
N GLN A 287 -0.70 11.20 -19.98
CA GLN A 287 -0.40 10.42 -18.79
C GLN A 287 0.98 9.75 -18.92
N ALA A 288 1.80 9.88 -17.89
CA ALA A 288 3.12 9.26 -17.81
C ALA A 288 3.13 8.14 -16.76
N GLN A 289 3.85 7.04 -17.07
CA GLN A 289 4.07 5.90 -16.16
C GLN A 289 2.77 5.31 -15.57
N GLY A 290 1.66 5.43 -16.29
CA GLY A 290 0.35 4.97 -15.84
C GLY A 290 -0.13 5.60 -14.52
N THR A 291 0.47 6.71 -14.08
CA THR A 291 0.29 7.24 -12.72
C THR A 291 0.20 8.77 -12.67
N PHE A 292 1.01 9.47 -13.48
CA PHE A 292 1.07 10.93 -13.46
C PHE A 292 0.28 11.52 -14.61
N LEU A 293 -0.63 12.43 -14.30
CA LEU A 293 -1.37 13.22 -15.27
C LEU A 293 -0.63 14.55 -15.48
N LEU A 294 -0.36 14.89 -16.73
CA LEU A 294 0.39 16.08 -17.11
C LEU A 294 -0.55 17.11 -17.71
N PHE A 295 -0.37 18.36 -17.31
CA PHE A 295 -1.14 19.48 -17.81
C PHE A 295 -0.25 20.67 -18.10
N ASP A 296 -0.60 21.39 -19.14
CA ASP A 296 0.00 22.69 -19.43
C ASP A 296 -0.71 23.76 -18.60
N ASP A 297 0.05 24.72 -18.08
CA ASP A 297 -0.46 25.96 -17.50
C ASP A 297 0.37 27.12 -18.07
N THR A 298 -0.14 28.34 -17.97
CA THR A 298 0.46 29.53 -18.60
C THR A 298 1.93 29.70 -18.22
N ASP A 299 2.26 29.49 -16.94
CA ASP A 299 3.60 29.68 -16.40
C ASP A 299 4.31 28.37 -16.02
N ASP A 300 3.58 27.27 -15.88
CA ASP A 300 4.06 26.01 -15.30
C ASP A 300 3.63 24.78 -16.10
N LEU A 301 4.45 23.72 -16.05
CA LEU A 301 4.03 22.36 -16.33
C LEU A 301 3.52 21.71 -15.04
N VAL A 302 2.26 21.26 -15.02
CA VAL A 302 1.60 20.70 -13.83
C VAL A 302 1.58 19.18 -13.90
N PHE A 303 1.93 18.54 -12.80
CA PHE A 303 1.84 17.09 -12.62
C PHE A 303 0.88 16.78 -11.49
N ILE A 304 -0.05 15.86 -11.72
CA ILE A 304 -1.00 15.38 -10.73
C ILE A 304 -0.81 13.87 -10.56
N ASP A 305 -0.57 13.42 -9.35
CA ASP A 305 -0.60 12.00 -9.00
C ASP A 305 -2.06 11.53 -9.01
N GLN A 306 -2.40 10.68 -9.99
CA GLN A 306 -3.73 10.12 -10.19
C GLN A 306 -4.26 9.41 -8.94
N HIS A 307 -3.39 8.66 -8.26
CA HIS A 307 -3.77 7.87 -7.09
C HIS A 307 -4.03 8.79 -5.89
N ALA A 308 -3.11 9.73 -5.62
CA ALA A 308 -3.28 10.70 -4.55
C ALA A 308 -4.51 11.61 -4.76
N ALA A 309 -4.81 11.97 -6.02
CA ALA A 309 -6.00 12.73 -6.38
C ALA A 309 -7.29 11.94 -6.15
N HIS A 310 -7.35 10.68 -6.59
CA HIS A 310 -8.50 9.82 -6.33
C HIS A 310 -8.72 9.60 -4.83
N GLU A 311 -7.67 9.34 -4.06
CA GLU A 311 -7.77 9.19 -2.60
C GLU A 311 -8.33 10.44 -1.95
N ARG A 312 -7.82 11.62 -2.33
CA ARG A 312 -8.26 12.91 -1.76
C ARG A 312 -9.73 13.19 -2.06
N VAL A 313 -10.14 13.01 -3.32
CA VAL A 313 -11.55 13.19 -3.73
C VAL A 313 -12.47 12.21 -3.02
N THR A 314 -12.08 10.95 -2.92
CA THR A 314 -12.88 9.91 -2.27
C THR A 314 -13.01 10.18 -0.77
N TYR A 315 -11.91 10.53 -0.10
CA TYR A 315 -11.91 10.86 1.31
C TYR A 315 -12.82 12.04 1.63
N GLU A 316 -12.69 13.16 0.92
CA GLU A 316 -13.52 14.34 1.20
C GLU A 316 -15.01 14.06 0.95
N ARG A 317 -15.34 13.28 -0.09
CA ARG A 317 -16.71 12.83 -0.32
C ARG A 317 -17.25 11.98 0.84
N LEU A 318 -16.48 10.99 1.28
CA LEU A 318 -16.88 10.12 2.39
C LEU A 318 -17.00 10.91 3.69
N ARG A 319 -16.09 11.84 3.95
CA ARG A 319 -16.08 12.72 5.13
C ARG A 319 -17.30 13.63 5.17
N GLN A 320 -17.65 14.26 4.05
CA GLN A 320 -18.86 15.08 3.94
C GLN A 320 -20.12 14.24 4.20
N GLN A 321 -20.21 13.04 3.62
CA GLN A 321 -21.35 12.14 3.85
C GLN A 321 -21.44 11.67 5.30
N HIS A 322 -20.30 11.35 5.92
CA HIS A 322 -20.22 10.95 7.33
C HIS A 322 -20.65 12.08 8.27
N GLN A 323 -20.20 13.31 8.01
CA GLN A 323 -20.63 14.50 8.78
C GLN A 323 -22.13 14.79 8.65
N GLN A 324 -22.73 14.43 7.51
CA GLN A 324 -24.18 14.53 7.27
C GLN A 324 -24.97 13.35 7.88
N GLY A 325 -24.29 12.39 8.53
CA GLY A 325 -24.89 11.29 9.25
C GLY A 325 -25.25 10.07 8.40
N GLN A 326 -24.93 10.05 7.10
CA GLN A 326 -25.21 8.91 6.24
C GLN A 326 -24.20 8.76 5.10
N VAL A 327 -23.28 7.82 5.23
CA VAL A 327 -22.45 7.34 4.12
C VAL A 327 -23.34 6.56 3.16
N GLN A 328 -23.30 6.91 1.87
CA GLN A 328 -24.10 6.24 0.86
C GLN A 328 -23.56 4.84 0.61
N THR A 329 -24.42 3.82 0.66
CA THR A 329 -24.02 2.41 0.54
C THR A 329 -24.53 1.77 -0.74
N GLN A 330 -23.76 0.81 -1.25
CA GLN A 330 -24.11 -0.07 -2.34
C GLN A 330 -24.26 -1.50 -1.80
N ARG A 331 -25.46 -2.06 -1.92
CA ARG A 331 -25.70 -3.47 -1.61
C ARG A 331 -25.02 -4.36 -2.64
N LEU A 332 -24.36 -5.41 -2.16
CA LEU A 332 -23.77 -6.43 -3.02
C LEU A 332 -24.88 -7.34 -3.58
N LEU A 333 -24.79 -7.67 -4.87
CA LEU A 333 -25.73 -8.61 -5.51
C LEU A 333 -25.68 -9.99 -4.84
N MET A 334 -24.46 -10.43 -4.49
CA MET A 334 -24.21 -11.61 -3.69
C MET A 334 -23.40 -11.21 -2.46
N PRO A 335 -23.81 -11.60 -1.24
CA PRO A 335 -23.04 -11.33 -0.04
C PRO A 335 -21.66 -11.97 -0.13
N GLN A 336 -20.63 -11.21 0.24
CA GLN A 336 -19.29 -11.75 0.33
C GLN A 336 -19.07 -12.35 1.71
N HIS A 337 -18.74 -13.64 1.75
CA HIS A 337 -18.49 -14.36 2.98
C HIS A 337 -17.01 -14.31 3.32
N VAL A 338 -16.71 -14.11 4.60
CA VAL A 338 -15.34 -14.12 5.14
C VAL A 338 -15.28 -15.18 6.24
N ASP A 339 -14.44 -16.20 6.04
CA ASP A 339 -14.18 -17.26 7.02
C ASP A 339 -13.19 -16.75 8.08
N LEU A 340 -13.53 -16.93 9.36
CA LEU A 340 -12.84 -16.36 10.52
C LEU A 340 -12.83 -17.36 11.68
N GLY A 341 -12.00 -17.13 12.70
CA GLY A 341 -12.17 -17.87 13.97
C GLY A 341 -13.42 -17.41 14.74
N PRO A 342 -14.00 -18.22 15.65
CA PRO A 342 -15.22 -17.85 16.38
C PRO A 342 -15.08 -16.52 17.14
N ALA A 343 -13.96 -16.34 17.83
CA ALA A 343 -13.68 -15.12 18.60
C ALA A 343 -13.47 -13.88 17.71
N GLU A 344 -13.07 -14.07 16.45
CA GLU A 344 -12.89 -12.99 15.49
C GLU A 344 -14.22 -12.59 14.84
N ALA A 345 -15.06 -13.58 14.50
CA ALA A 345 -16.43 -13.34 14.04
C ALA A 345 -17.25 -12.56 15.08
N ASP A 346 -17.27 -12.99 16.34
CA ASP A 346 -17.96 -12.29 17.43
C ASP A 346 -17.45 -10.86 17.61
N ARG A 347 -16.13 -10.67 17.48
CA ARG A 347 -15.50 -9.37 17.59
C ARG A 347 -15.94 -8.42 16.47
N ILE A 348 -15.92 -8.88 15.22
CA ILE A 348 -16.37 -8.07 14.07
C ILE A 348 -17.85 -7.72 14.21
N LEU A 349 -18.68 -8.69 14.62
CA LEU A 349 -20.11 -8.46 14.84
C LEU A 349 -20.36 -7.44 15.96
N SER A 350 -19.52 -7.41 17.00
CA SER A 350 -19.58 -6.37 18.05
C SER A 350 -19.33 -4.95 17.52
N MET A 351 -18.66 -4.83 16.37
CA MET A 351 -18.32 -3.57 15.71
C MET A 351 -19.28 -3.21 14.56
N ALA A 352 -20.30 -4.04 14.31
CA ALA A 352 -21.26 -3.83 13.23
C ALA A 352 -21.89 -2.43 13.23
N PRO A 353 -22.30 -1.84 14.39
CA PRO A 353 -22.85 -0.48 14.40
C PRO A 353 -21.85 0.59 13.94
N GLU A 354 -20.57 0.45 14.27
CA GLU A 354 -19.53 1.40 13.86
C GLU A 354 -19.20 1.25 12.37
N LEU A 355 -19.12 0.01 11.89
CA LEU A 355 -18.94 -0.31 10.48
C LEU A 355 -20.10 0.21 9.63
N GLU A 356 -21.34 0.10 10.12
CA GLU A 356 -22.54 0.56 9.42
C GLU A 356 -22.57 2.09 9.27
N ARG A 357 -22.14 2.85 10.30
CA ARG A 357 -21.96 4.32 10.19
C ARG A 357 -20.99 4.71 9.07
N LEU A 358 -19.94 3.90 8.86
CA LEU A 358 -18.95 4.11 7.81
C LEU A 358 -19.40 3.55 6.45
N GLY A 359 -20.58 2.95 6.37
CA GLY A 359 -21.19 2.44 5.14
C GLY A 359 -20.90 0.97 4.83
N LEU A 360 -20.38 0.20 5.79
CA LEU A 360 -20.10 -1.23 5.65
C LEU A 360 -21.11 -2.06 6.46
N THR A 361 -21.94 -2.86 5.79
CA THR A 361 -22.93 -3.72 6.46
C THR A 361 -22.40 -5.14 6.57
N VAL A 362 -22.20 -5.60 7.81
CA VAL A 362 -21.78 -6.97 8.13
C VAL A 362 -22.83 -7.67 9.00
N GLU A 363 -23.02 -8.96 8.76
CA GLU A 363 -23.95 -9.81 9.53
C GLU A 363 -23.36 -11.20 9.78
N ALA A 364 -23.91 -11.90 10.77
CA ALA A 364 -23.51 -13.26 11.08
C ALA A 364 -23.93 -14.22 9.95
N SER A 365 -23.02 -15.09 9.53
CA SER A 365 -23.29 -16.13 8.53
C SER A 365 -22.76 -17.50 8.97
N GLY A 366 -22.89 -17.79 10.26
CA GLY A 366 -22.38 -18.97 10.93
C GLY A 366 -21.49 -18.61 12.14
N PRO A 367 -21.06 -19.60 12.93
CA PRO A 367 -20.24 -19.37 14.12
C PRO A 367 -18.80 -18.91 13.80
N GLU A 368 -18.31 -19.17 12.59
CA GLU A 368 -16.94 -18.90 12.13
C GLU A 368 -16.91 -18.07 10.84
N ARG A 369 -17.99 -17.30 10.60
CA ARG A 369 -18.16 -16.60 9.32
C ARG A 369 -19.05 -15.38 9.46
N VAL A 370 -18.62 -14.31 8.80
CA VAL A 370 -19.44 -13.10 8.62
C VAL A 370 -19.72 -12.89 7.14
N ALA A 371 -20.87 -12.29 6.82
CA ALA A 371 -21.23 -11.89 5.47
C ALA A 371 -21.25 -10.37 5.35
N ILE A 372 -20.55 -9.85 4.35
CA ILE A 372 -20.60 -8.45 3.93
C ILE A 372 -21.76 -8.30 2.95
N ARG A 373 -22.72 -7.44 3.27
CA ARG A 373 -23.95 -7.21 2.51
C ARG A 373 -23.92 -5.91 1.72
N ALA A 374 -23.20 -4.91 2.21
CA ALA A 374 -23.08 -3.62 1.56
C ALA A 374 -21.72 -2.98 1.84
N VAL A 375 -21.25 -2.18 0.90
CA VAL A 375 -20.03 -1.38 0.98
C VAL A 375 -20.33 0.09 0.66
N PRO A 376 -19.49 1.06 1.04
CA PRO A 376 -19.69 2.45 0.66
C PRO A 376 -19.69 2.62 -0.87
N ALA A 377 -20.71 3.27 -1.42
CA ALA A 377 -20.90 3.43 -2.87
C ALA A 377 -19.75 4.22 -3.53
N ALA A 378 -19.07 5.07 -2.78
CA ALA A 378 -17.92 5.83 -3.26
C ALA A 378 -16.69 4.94 -3.58
N LEU A 379 -16.62 3.72 -3.04
CA LEU A 379 -15.46 2.83 -3.19
C LEU A 379 -15.55 1.94 -4.44
N GLY A 380 -16.66 1.96 -5.19
CA GLY A 380 -16.83 1.23 -6.44
C GLY A 380 -16.50 -0.26 -6.34
N ASN A 381 -15.41 -0.69 -6.99
CA ASN A 381 -14.98 -2.10 -7.06
C ASN A 381 -13.95 -2.47 -5.97
N ALA A 382 -13.96 -1.80 -4.82
CA ALA A 382 -13.09 -2.18 -3.70
C ALA A 382 -13.31 -3.65 -3.30
N ALA A 383 -12.23 -4.34 -2.94
CA ALA A 383 -12.28 -5.72 -2.42
C ALA A 383 -12.89 -5.73 -1.00
N PRO A 384 -14.15 -6.19 -0.82
CA PRO A 384 -14.87 -6.03 0.44
C PRO A 384 -14.24 -6.75 1.64
N ASP A 385 -13.64 -7.92 1.43
CA ASP A 385 -12.88 -8.67 2.44
C ASP A 385 -11.69 -7.88 3.00
N ARG A 386 -10.90 -7.27 2.10
CA ARG A 386 -9.77 -6.44 2.49
C ARG A 386 -10.22 -5.16 3.19
N LEU A 387 -11.27 -4.53 2.66
CA LEU A 387 -11.86 -3.34 3.26
C LEU A 387 -12.33 -3.63 4.70
N LEU A 388 -13.01 -4.75 4.93
CA LEU A 388 -13.44 -5.16 6.26
C LEU A 388 -12.24 -5.33 7.21
N ALA A 389 -11.21 -6.06 6.79
CA ALA A 389 -10.03 -6.31 7.62
C ALA A 389 -9.33 -5.00 8.01
N ASP A 390 -9.09 -4.11 7.05
CA ASP A 390 -8.38 -2.84 7.30
C ASP A 390 -9.24 -1.86 8.12
N MET A 391 -10.57 -1.87 7.96
CA MET A 391 -11.48 -1.07 8.79
C MET A 391 -11.54 -1.58 10.24
N VAL A 392 -11.57 -2.90 10.45
CA VAL A 392 -11.54 -3.49 11.80
C VAL A 392 -10.25 -3.08 12.51
N LEU A 393 -9.11 -3.21 11.84
CA LEU A 393 -7.81 -2.76 12.38
C LEU A 393 -7.82 -1.27 12.71
N ALA A 394 -8.32 -0.41 11.80
CA ALA A 394 -8.38 1.03 12.03
C ALA A 394 -9.26 1.41 13.24
N LEU A 395 -10.40 0.75 13.40
CA LEU A 395 -11.30 0.97 14.54
C LEU A 395 -10.72 0.42 15.85
N GLU A 396 -10.00 -0.71 15.81
CA GLU A 396 -9.32 -1.28 16.98
C GLU A 396 -8.17 -0.40 17.47
N GLU A 397 -7.33 0.12 16.57
CA GLU A 397 -6.20 1.00 16.90
C GLU A 397 -6.66 2.26 17.65
N HIS A 398 -7.92 2.68 17.45
CA HIS A 398 -8.46 3.94 17.96
C HIS A 398 -9.61 3.79 18.97
N ARG A 399 -9.89 2.58 19.47
CA ARG A 399 -10.89 2.32 20.53
C ARG A 399 -10.56 2.99 21.89
N ALA A 400 -9.36 3.54 22.06
CA ALA A 400 -8.93 4.28 23.26
C ALA A 400 -8.93 5.82 23.10
N GLY A 401 -9.36 6.36 21.95
CA GLY A 401 -9.32 7.80 21.62
C GLY A 401 -10.70 8.49 21.58
N SER A 402 -10.71 9.79 21.26
CA SER A 402 -11.94 10.57 21.06
C SER A 402 -12.65 10.16 19.75
N LYS A 403 -13.98 9.99 19.77
CA LYS A 403 -14.79 9.47 18.64
C LYS A 403 -14.57 10.18 17.30
N GLY A 404 -14.18 11.46 17.29
CA GLY A 404 -14.00 12.25 16.06
C GLY A 404 -12.71 11.97 15.30
N GLU A 405 -11.59 11.70 16.00
CA GLU A 405 -10.30 11.40 15.37
C GLU A 405 -10.26 9.97 14.80
N THR A 406 -10.98 9.05 15.44
CA THR A 406 -11.13 7.65 15.01
C THR A 406 -11.81 7.54 13.65
N ASP A 407 -12.91 8.28 13.45
CA ASP A 407 -13.69 8.21 12.22
C ASP A 407 -12.91 8.84 11.04
N ASP A 408 -12.21 9.97 11.22
CA ASP A 408 -11.38 10.59 10.17
C ASP A 408 -10.24 9.65 9.70
N HIS A 409 -9.62 8.89 10.61
CA HIS A 409 -8.61 7.89 10.25
C HIS A 409 -9.21 6.71 9.47
N ALA A 410 -10.36 6.18 9.93
CA ALA A 410 -11.05 5.10 9.24
C ALA A 410 -11.47 5.52 7.82
N LEU A 411 -11.99 6.74 7.66
CA LEU A 411 -12.35 7.31 6.36
C LEU A 411 -11.13 7.45 5.42
N ALA A 412 -9.96 7.84 5.95
CA ALA A 412 -8.72 7.91 5.19
C ALA A 412 -8.29 6.52 4.70
N THR A 413 -8.34 5.51 5.57
CA THR A 413 -8.08 4.10 5.23
C THR A 413 -9.03 3.62 4.14
N MET A 414 -10.35 3.86 4.28
CA MET A 414 -11.34 3.47 3.25
C MET A 414 -11.03 4.10 1.88
N ALA A 415 -10.61 5.37 1.83
CA ALA A 415 -10.30 6.06 0.58
C ALA A 415 -9.15 5.40 -0.21
N CYS A 416 -8.20 4.74 0.45
CA CYS A 416 -7.16 3.93 -0.21
C CYS A 416 -7.76 2.76 -1.01
N HIS A 417 -8.84 2.15 -0.52
CA HIS A 417 -9.46 0.97 -1.15
C HIS A 417 -10.27 1.30 -2.40
N ALA A 418 -10.72 2.54 -2.58
CA ALA A 418 -11.29 2.99 -3.86
C ALA A 418 -10.24 2.99 -4.98
N SER A 419 -8.96 3.13 -4.61
CA SER A 419 -7.86 3.44 -5.51
C SER A 419 -7.09 2.20 -6.00
N ILE A 420 -7.73 1.02 -6.04
CA ILE A 420 -7.18 -0.22 -6.66
C ILE A 420 -7.14 -0.09 -8.21
N ARG A 421 -6.84 1.11 -8.73
CA ARG A 421 -6.65 1.44 -10.14
C ARG A 421 -5.25 2.03 -10.40
N ALA A 422 -4.28 1.75 -9.53
CA ALA A 422 -2.89 2.13 -9.76
C ALA A 422 -2.40 1.54 -11.10
N GLY A 423 -1.93 2.39 -12.01
CA GLY A 423 -1.40 1.98 -13.32
C GLY A 423 -2.42 1.98 -14.47
N LYS A 424 -3.70 2.30 -14.25
CA LYS A 424 -4.69 2.36 -15.34
C LYS A 424 -4.49 3.64 -16.16
N ILE A 425 -4.39 3.49 -17.48
CA ILE A 425 -4.50 4.62 -18.41
C ILE A 425 -5.92 5.17 -18.38
N LEU A 426 -6.07 6.44 -18.05
CA LEU A 426 -7.34 7.14 -18.01
C LEU A 426 -7.70 7.70 -19.38
N THR A 427 -8.99 7.67 -19.73
CA THR A 427 -9.49 8.42 -20.88
C THR A 427 -9.52 9.92 -20.57
N ALA A 428 -9.53 10.76 -21.60
CA ALA A 428 -9.64 12.22 -21.41
C ALA A 428 -10.89 12.62 -20.60
N ASP A 429 -12.01 11.92 -20.80
CA ASP A 429 -13.24 12.15 -20.04
C ASP A 429 -13.09 11.75 -18.56
N GLU A 430 -12.42 10.63 -18.27
CA GLU A 430 -12.11 10.22 -16.89
C GLU A 430 -11.19 11.24 -16.20
N VAL A 431 -10.20 11.78 -16.92
CA VAL A 431 -9.31 12.84 -16.42
C VAL A 431 -10.10 14.10 -16.12
N HIS A 432 -10.91 14.60 -17.05
CA HIS A 432 -11.71 15.81 -16.82
C HIS A 432 -12.74 15.64 -15.70
N ALA A 433 -13.31 14.44 -15.55
CA ALA A 433 -14.19 14.13 -14.43
C ALA A 433 -13.46 14.20 -13.09
N LEU A 434 -12.22 13.70 -13.02
CA LEU A 434 -11.36 13.80 -11.85
C LEU A 434 -11.05 15.27 -11.50
N LEU A 435 -10.65 16.09 -12.47
CA LEU A 435 -10.31 17.50 -12.21
C LEU A 435 -11.51 18.31 -11.72
N ARG A 436 -12.70 18.07 -12.30
CA ARG A 436 -13.95 18.69 -11.78
C ARG A 436 -14.25 18.26 -10.35
N ALA A 437 -13.99 16.99 -10.01
CA ALA A 437 -14.16 16.50 -8.66
C ALA A 437 -13.13 17.10 -7.68
N MET A 438 -11.91 17.38 -8.15
CA MET A 438 -10.88 18.09 -7.38
C MET A 438 -11.27 19.54 -7.12
N ASP A 439 -11.84 20.24 -8.10
CA ASP A 439 -12.32 21.63 -7.94
C ASP A 439 -13.54 21.73 -7.01
N ALA A 440 -14.30 20.65 -6.84
CA ALA A 440 -15.51 20.62 -6.01
C ALA A 440 -15.23 20.41 -4.50
N ILE A 441 -13.97 20.19 -4.12
CA ILE A 441 -13.56 19.94 -2.73
C ILE A 441 -12.55 20.99 -2.26
N ASP A 442 -12.51 21.24 -0.95
CA ASP A 442 -11.47 22.07 -0.35
C ASP A 442 -10.13 21.32 -0.41
N PHE A 443 -9.34 21.67 -1.43
CA PHE A 443 -8.17 20.92 -1.83
C PHE A 443 -6.90 21.45 -1.15
N ALA A 444 -6.57 20.90 0.03
CA ALA A 444 -5.39 21.26 0.82
C ALA A 444 -4.03 20.82 0.23
N GLY A 445 -3.96 20.48 -1.06
CA GLY A 445 -2.74 20.11 -1.78
C GLY A 445 -2.14 18.75 -1.45
N HIS A 446 -2.66 18.05 -0.42
CA HIS A 446 -2.15 16.76 0.05
C HIS A 446 -3.27 15.72 0.13
N CYS A 447 -2.94 14.45 -0.09
CA CYS A 447 -3.85 13.34 0.17
C CYS A 447 -4.06 13.15 1.69
N PRO A 448 -5.04 12.35 2.13
CA PRO A 448 -5.30 12.10 3.56
C PRO A 448 -4.09 11.55 4.34
N HIS A 449 -3.16 10.90 3.64
CA HIS A 449 -1.91 10.36 4.20
C HIS A 449 -0.74 11.36 4.15
N GLY A 450 -0.94 12.56 3.62
CA GLY A 450 0.07 13.62 3.57
C GLY A 450 1.00 13.57 2.34
N ARG A 451 0.69 12.80 1.30
CA ARG A 451 1.42 12.86 0.03
C ARG A 451 0.97 14.09 -0.77
N PRO A 452 1.88 14.88 -1.37
CA PRO A 452 1.47 15.94 -2.30
C PRO A 452 0.69 15.34 -3.47
N VAL A 453 -0.44 15.95 -3.82
CA VAL A 453 -1.26 15.45 -4.94
C VAL A 453 -0.82 16.06 -6.26
N ALA A 454 -0.39 17.32 -6.24
CA ALA A 454 0.07 18.04 -7.41
C ALA A 454 1.43 18.68 -7.14
N PHE A 455 2.26 18.75 -8.16
CA PHE A 455 3.46 19.59 -8.17
C PHE A 455 3.56 20.32 -9.50
N ARG A 456 4.23 21.48 -9.47
CA ARG A 456 4.36 22.39 -10.60
C ARG A 456 5.83 22.64 -10.90
N ILE A 457 6.20 22.67 -12.19
CA ILE A 457 7.53 23.06 -12.64
C ILE A 457 7.38 24.30 -13.52
N PRO A 458 7.96 25.45 -13.15
CA PRO A 458 7.91 26.64 -13.99
C PRO A 458 8.54 26.41 -15.37
N TRP A 459 7.89 26.90 -16.42
CA TRP A 459 8.44 26.86 -17.78
C TRP A 459 9.80 27.57 -17.86
N SER A 460 10.01 28.64 -17.08
CA SER A 460 11.29 29.33 -16.96
C SER A 460 12.41 28.42 -16.46
N GLU A 461 12.11 27.50 -15.53
CA GLU A 461 13.06 26.51 -15.06
C GLU A 461 13.36 25.46 -16.12
N ILE A 462 12.35 24.98 -16.84
CA ILE A 462 12.54 24.02 -17.94
C ILE A 462 13.42 24.64 -19.03
N ARG A 463 13.12 25.87 -19.47
CA ARG A 463 13.92 26.63 -20.44
C ARG A 463 15.37 26.76 -19.97
N ARG A 464 15.59 27.17 -18.72
CA ARG A 464 16.93 27.27 -18.12
C ARG A 464 17.70 25.95 -18.19
N ARG A 465 17.07 24.81 -17.88
CA ARG A 465 17.71 23.49 -17.89
C ARG A 465 18.11 23.02 -19.29
N VAL A 466 17.39 23.43 -20.33
CA VAL A 466 17.73 23.14 -21.73
C VAL A 466 18.53 24.26 -22.39
N GLN A 467 19.09 25.19 -21.60
CA GLN A 467 19.89 26.32 -22.07
C GLN A 467 19.15 27.23 -23.09
N ARG A 468 17.83 27.35 -22.92
CA ARG A 468 17.01 28.34 -23.60
C ARG A 468 16.60 29.43 -22.62
N THR A 469 16.65 30.69 -23.06
CA THR A 469 16.12 31.85 -22.31
C THR A 469 14.62 31.96 -22.46
#